data_AF-D7NNG6-F1
#
_entry.id   AF-D7NNG6-F1
#
_cell.length_a   1.000
_cell.length_b   1.000
_cell.length_c   1.000
_cell.angle_alpha   90.00
_cell.angle_beta   90.00
_cell.angle_gamma   90.00
#
_symmetry.space_group_name_H-M   'P 1'
#
loop_
_entity.id
_entity.type
_entity.pdbx_description
1 polymer ?
#
loop_
_entity_poly.entity_id
_entity_poly.type
_entity_poly.pdbx_seq_one_letter_code
_entity_poly.pdbx_strand_id
1 'polypeptide(L)'
;LTGDETWVHHYTPETKEQSKQWIGPGEPTPKKAKTIFSANKVMATVFWDARGIIYIDYLAKGNTITGQYYADLLQRLSHEVKIKRPHLAKKKILFHHDNAPPHA
;
A
#
# COMPACT_ATOMS: atom_id res chain seq x y z
N LEU A 1 -14.09 2.74 8.50
CA LEU A 1 -12.68 3.09 8.31
C LEU A 1 -11.96 1.79 8.07
N THR A 2 -11.16 1.69 7.01
CA THR A 2 -10.39 0.48 6.74
C THR A 2 -8.91 0.84 6.65
N GLY A 3 -8.05 -0.10 7.03
CA GLY A 3 -6.60 -0.02 6.86
C GLY A 3 -6.06 -1.30 6.27
N ASP A 4 -4.99 -1.18 5.49
CA ASP A 4 -4.21 -2.31 4.96
C ASP A 4 -2.77 -1.88 4.64
N GLU A 5 -1.89 -2.86 4.53
CA GLU A 5 -0.48 -2.68 4.26
C GLU A 5 -0.04 -3.31 2.94
N THR A 6 0.73 -2.54 2.16
CA THR A 6 1.20 -3.00 0.86
C THR A 6 2.68 -2.70 0.64
N TRP A 7 3.34 -3.57 -0.13
CA TRP A 7 4.72 -3.35 -0.54
C TRP A 7 4.77 -2.47 -1.78
N VAL A 8 5.47 -1.34 -1.68
CA VAL A 8 5.74 -0.44 -2.80
C VAL A 8 7.19 -0.63 -3.27
N HIS A 9 7.34 -1.12 -4.48
CA HIS A 9 8.66 -1.34 -5.11
C HIS A 9 9.14 -0.07 -5.81
N HIS A 10 10.43 0.25 -5.69
CA HIS A 10 11.03 1.39 -6.40
C HIS A 10 10.99 1.18 -7.92
N TYR A 11 11.15 -0.07 -8.36
CA TYR A 11 11.03 -0.45 -9.75
C TYR A 11 10.14 -1.69 -9.86
N THR A 12 9.05 -1.53 -10.61
CA THR A 12 8.18 -2.62 -11.03
C THR A 12 8.48 -2.90 -12.50
N PRO A 13 9.01 -4.09 -12.85
CA PRO A 13 9.20 -4.44 -14.23
C PRO A 13 7.85 -4.53 -14.94
N GLU A 14 7.78 -4.05 -16.18
CA GLU A 14 6.58 -4.19 -16.99
C GLU A 14 6.16 -5.66 -17.08
N THR A 15 4.85 -5.92 -17.02
CA THR A 15 4.32 -7.27 -17.21
C THR A 15 4.53 -7.75 -18.65
N LYS A 16 4.30 -9.05 -18.90
CA LYS A 16 4.33 -9.59 -20.26
C LYS A 16 3.31 -8.90 -21.18
N GLU A 17 2.14 -8.57 -20.63
CA GLU A 17 1.07 -7.93 -21.38
C GLU A 17 1.40 -6.47 -21.73
N GLN A 18 2.00 -5.73 -20.80
CA GLN A 18 2.46 -4.36 -21.04
C GLN A 18 3.56 -4.31 -22.11
N SER A 19 4.42 -5.33 -22.18
CA SER A 19 5.47 -5.40 -23.19
C SER A 19 5.06 -6.00 -24.54
N LYS A 20 3.76 -6.15 -24.82
CA LYS A 20 3.31 -6.60 -26.15
C LYS A 20 3.64 -5.51 -27.17
N GLN A 21 4.32 -5.90 -28.24
CA GLN A 21 4.68 -5.02 -29.35
C GLN A 21 4.06 -5.57 -30.63
N TRP A 22 3.63 -4.67 -31.51
CA TRP A 22 3.19 -5.03 -32.86
C TRP A 22 4.43 -5.40 -33.68
N ILE A 23 4.38 -6.54 -34.37
CA ILE A 23 5.45 -7.01 -35.26
C ILE A 23 4.90 -7.25 -36.66
N GLY A 24 5.74 -7.07 -37.67
CA GLY A 24 5.41 -7.36 -39.05
C GLY A 24 5.30 -8.88 -39.32
N PRO A 25 4.63 -9.28 -40.42
CA PRO A 25 4.58 -10.68 -40.83
C PRO A 25 5.99 -11.25 -41.09
N GLY A 26 6.33 -12.34 -40.40
CA GLY A 26 7.63 -13.01 -40.54
C GLY A 26 8.77 -12.44 -39.68
N GLU A 27 8.52 -11.36 -38.91
CA GLU A 27 9.52 -10.82 -38.00
C GLU A 27 9.67 -11.65 -36.72
N PRO A 28 10.89 -11.72 -36.15
CA PRO A 28 11.10 -12.43 -34.89
C PRO A 28 10.42 -11.71 -33.72
N THR A 29 9.79 -12.45 -32.82
CA THR A 29 9.23 -11.89 -31.59
C THR A 29 10.32 -11.23 -30.72
N PRO A 30 10.10 -10.00 -30.23
CA PRO A 30 11.00 -9.32 -29.31
C PRO A 30 11.28 -10.18 -28.07
N LYS A 31 12.56 -10.43 -27.81
CA LYS A 31 13.00 -11.15 -26.61
C LYS A 31 13.13 -10.17 -25.46
N LYS A 32 12.23 -10.27 -24.49
CA LYS A 32 12.32 -9.51 -23.25
C LYS A 32 13.17 -10.24 -22.21
N ALA A 33 14.19 -9.57 -21.69
CA ALA A 33 14.92 -10.05 -20.52
C ALA A 33 13.98 -10.10 -19.30
N LYS A 34 14.01 -11.20 -18.55
CA LYS A 34 13.26 -11.30 -17.29
C LYS A 34 13.93 -10.40 -16.26
N THR A 35 13.26 -9.31 -15.89
CA THR A 35 13.68 -8.46 -14.78
C THR A 35 12.86 -8.81 -13.55
N ILE A 36 13.52 -8.89 -12.39
CA ILE A 36 12.84 -9.09 -11.10
C ILE A 36 12.47 -7.73 -10.50
N PHE A 37 11.48 -7.73 -9.59
CA PHE A 37 11.19 -6.56 -8.77
C PHE A 37 12.44 -6.07 -8.05
N SER A 38 12.58 -4.75 -7.87
CA SER A 38 13.71 -4.23 -7.12
C SER A 38 13.72 -4.77 -5.70
N ALA A 39 14.92 -5.14 -5.21
CA ALA A 39 15.15 -5.45 -3.79
C ALA A 39 14.87 -4.23 -2.88
N ASN A 40 14.89 -3.03 -3.46
CA ASN A 40 14.43 -1.81 -2.81
C ASN A 40 12.90 -1.75 -2.87
N LYS A 41 12.27 -1.97 -1.71
CA LYS A 41 10.84 -1.79 -1.47
C LYS A 41 10.63 -1.13 -0.11
N VAL A 42 9.55 -0.39 0.01
CA VAL A 42 9.07 0.20 1.28
C VAL A 42 7.68 -0.37 1.57
N MET A 43 7.32 -0.46 2.85
CA MET A 43 5.97 -0.87 3.23
C MET A 43 5.14 0.39 3.45
N ALA A 44 3.99 0.46 2.79
CA ALA A 44 3.05 1.56 2.95
C ALA A 44 1.82 1.07 3.72
N THR A 45 1.47 1.77 4.80
CA THR A 45 0.21 1.56 5.52
C THR A 45 -0.76 2.65 5.11
N VAL A 46 -1.92 2.26 4.59
CA VAL A 46 -2.93 3.20 4.07
C VAL A 46 -4.20 3.05 4.88
N PHE A 47 -4.79 4.16 5.30
CA PHE A 47 -6.11 4.19 5.93
C PHE A 47 -7.06 5.05 5.12
N TRP A 48 -8.26 4.53 4.84
CA TRP A 48 -9.24 5.21 4.00
C TRP A 48 -10.69 4.90 4.40
N ASP A 49 -11.61 5.72 3.90
CA ASP A 49 -13.06 5.50 3.98
C ASP A 49 -13.70 5.66 2.59
N ALA A 50 -15.03 5.61 2.53
CA ALA A 50 -15.78 5.77 1.28
C ALA A 50 -15.57 7.14 0.59
N ARG A 51 -14.98 8.12 1.30
CA ARG A 51 -14.68 9.45 0.76
C ARG A 51 -13.22 9.60 0.34
N GLY A 52 -12.42 8.56 0.50
CA GLY A 52 -11.01 8.50 0.09
C GLY A 52 -10.04 8.36 1.25
N ILE A 53 -8.77 8.63 0.93
CA ILE A 53 -7.63 8.39 1.82
C ILE A 53 -7.62 9.40 2.99
N ILE A 54 -7.34 8.89 4.18
CA ILE A 54 -7.27 9.68 5.42
C ILE A 54 -5.82 9.81 5.88
N TYR A 55 -5.06 8.72 5.89
CA TYR A 55 -3.66 8.73 6.32
C TYR A 55 -2.85 7.70 5.55
N ILE A 56 -1.60 8.03 5.24
CA ILE A 56 -0.63 7.11 4.65
C ILE A 56 0.66 7.28 5.46
N ASP A 57 1.25 6.16 5.86
CA ASP A 57 2.60 6.12 6.43
C ASP A 57 3.49 5.21 5.57
N TYR A 58 4.77 5.53 5.52
CA TYR A 58 5.77 4.77 4.79
C TYR A 58 6.84 4.28 5.77
N LEU A 59 6.86 2.98 6.00
CA LEU A 59 7.87 2.35 6.83
C LEU A 59 9.17 2.21 6.03
N ALA A 60 10.23 2.81 6.57
CA ALA A 60 11.56 2.79 5.97
C ALA A 60 12.07 1.36 5.76
N LYS A 61 12.88 1.18 4.71
CA LYS A 61 13.42 -0.11 4.28
C LYS A 61 14.12 -0.85 5.43
N GLY A 62 13.82 -2.14 5.57
CA GLY A 62 14.47 -3.03 6.55
C GLY A 62 13.78 -3.08 7.91
N ASN A 63 12.75 -2.26 8.13
CA ASN A 63 11.91 -2.34 9.32
C ASN A 63 10.71 -3.25 9.07
N THR A 64 10.25 -3.89 10.15
CA THR A 64 9.05 -4.74 10.18
C THR A 64 7.95 -4.01 10.94
N ILE A 65 6.69 -4.19 10.53
CA ILE A 65 5.55 -3.72 11.31
C ILE A 65 5.50 -4.52 12.60
N THR A 66 5.79 -3.83 13.71
CA THR A 66 5.59 -4.35 15.06
C THR A 66 4.23 -3.90 15.58
N GLY A 67 3.69 -4.58 16.59
CA GLY A 67 2.45 -4.15 17.23
C GLY A 67 2.55 -2.73 17.82
N GLN A 68 3.73 -2.36 18.35
CA GLN A 68 3.97 -0.99 18.84
C GLN A 68 3.88 0.04 17.71
N TYR A 69 4.54 -0.23 16.59
CA TYR A 69 4.48 0.66 15.43
C TYR A 69 3.03 0.82 14.94
N TYR A 70 2.28 -0.29 14.87
CA TYR A 70 0.87 -0.26 14.47
C TYR A 70 0.00 0.53 15.46
N ALA A 71 0.21 0.37 16.78
CA ALA A 71 -0.48 1.14 17.79
C ALA A 71 -0.22 2.66 17.67
N ASP A 72 1.03 3.05 17.42
CA ASP A 72 1.41 4.45 17.20
C ASP A 72 0.75 5.02 15.93
N LEU A 73 0.63 4.22 14.86
CA LEU A 73 -0.10 4.60 13.66
C LEU A 73 -1.59 4.84 13.95
N LEU A 74 -2.24 3.98 14.76
CA LEU A 74 -3.64 4.16 15.12
C LEU A 74 -3.87 5.43 15.95
N GLN A 75 -2.93 5.83 16.80
CA GLN A 75 -2.99 7.11 17.51
C GLN A 75 -2.95 8.29 16.54
N ARG A 76 -2.02 8.27 15.56
CA ARG A 76 -1.93 9.29 14.51
C ARG A 76 -3.19 9.32 13.63
N LEU A 77 -3.70 8.15 13.25
CA LEU A 77 -4.95 8.00 12.51
C LEU A 77 -6.13 8.64 13.24
N SER A 78 -6.24 8.42 14.56
CA SER A 78 -7.29 9.04 15.38
C SER A 78 -7.25 10.57 15.30
N HIS A 79 -6.06 11.17 15.30
CA HIS A 79 -5.87 12.60 15.11
C HIS A 79 -6.29 13.06 13.70
N GLU A 80 -5.82 12.37 12.65
CA GLU A 80 -6.14 12.68 11.25
C GLU A 80 -7.64 12.55 10.95
N VAL A 81 -8.32 11.55 11.52
CA VAL A 81 -9.76 11.37 11.38
C VAL A 81 -10.53 12.55 11.96
N LYS A 82 -10.13 13.08 13.12
CA LYS A 82 -10.78 14.26 13.72
C LYS A 82 -10.67 15.49 12.82
N ILE A 83 -9.54 15.68 12.16
CA ILE A 83 -9.29 16.81 11.26
C ILE A 83 -10.01 16.61 9.91
N LYS A 84 -9.79 15.47 9.25
CA LYS A 84 -10.26 15.22 7.87
C LYS A 84 -11.69 14.71 7.80
N ARG A 85 -12.24 14.19 8.90
CA ARG A 85 -13.61 13.68 9.01
C ARG A 85 -14.29 14.15 10.31
N PRO A 86 -14.51 15.47 10.53
CA PRO A 86 -15.09 15.99 11.77
C PRO A 86 -16.46 15.40 12.12
N HIS A 87 -17.26 15.08 11.10
CA HIS A 87 -18.57 14.42 11.23
C HIS A 87 -18.49 13.00 11.83
N LEU A 88 -17.33 12.33 11.77
CA LEU A 88 -17.09 11.04 12.41
C LEU A 88 -16.66 11.17 13.87
N ALA A 89 -16.19 12.35 14.31
CA ALA A 89 -15.71 12.54 15.67
C ALA A 89 -16.80 12.35 16.75
N LYS A 90 -18.08 12.52 16.37
CA LYS A 90 -19.24 12.34 17.26
C LYS A 90 -19.91 10.96 17.13
N LYS A 91 -19.39 10.09 16.27
CA LYS A 91 -19.97 8.77 15.98
C LYS A 91 -18.99 7.66 16.36
N LYS A 92 -19.53 6.48 16.70
CA LYS A 92 -18.70 5.28 16.84
C LYS A 92 -18.12 4.92 15.47
N ILE A 93 -16.79 4.91 15.36
CA ILE A 93 -16.10 4.54 14.15
C ILE A 93 -15.98 3.01 14.13
N LEU A 94 -16.53 2.38 13.08
CA LEU A 94 -16.24 0.99 12.77
C LEU A 94 -14.91 0.93 12.02
N PHE A 95 -13.96 0.19 12.58
CA PHE A 95 -12.63 -0.02 12.03
C PHE A 95 -12.50 -1.45 11.53
N HIS A 96 -11.97 -1.63 10.33
CA HIS A 96 -11.77 -2.91 9.68
C HIS A 96 -10.31 -3.03 9.23
N HIS A 97 -9.68 -4.14 9.59
CA HIS A 97 -8.32 -4.54 9.24
C HIS A 97 -8.26 -6.07 9.30
N ASP A 98 -7.24 -6.66 8.69
CA ASP A 98 -7.04 -8.11 8.73
C ASP A 98 -6.47 -8.56 10.09
N ASN A 99 -6.35 -9.87 10.28
CA ASN A 99 -5.90 -10.48 11.54
C ASN A 99 -4.39 -10.76 11.55
N ALA A 100 -3.58 -9.87 10.96
CA ALA A 100 -2.13 -10.01 11.00
C ALA A 100 -1.61 -10.01 12.45
N PRO A 101 -0.51 -10.72 12.77
CA PRO A 101 -0.01 -10.78 14.15
C PRO A 101 0.23 -9.42 14.84
N PRO A 102 0.70 -8.35 14.17
CA PRO A 102 0.84 -7.03 14.77
C PRO A 102 -0.48 -6.33 15.13
N HIS A 103 -1.61 -6.85 14.67
CA HIS A 103 -2.94 -6.25 14.85
C HIS A 103 -3.65 -6.73 16.12
N ALA A 104 -3.11 -7.76 16.78
CA ALA A 104 -3.65 -8.39 17.97
C ALA A 104 -3.20 -7.71 19.28
#